data_AF-A0A2D9K3Q9-F1
#
_entry.id   AF-A0A2D9K3Q9-F1
#
_cell.length_a   1.000
_cell.length_b   1.000
_cell.length_c   1.000
_cell.angle_alpha   90.00
_cell.angle_beta   90.00
_cell.angle_gamma   90.00
#
_symmetry.space_group_name_H-M   'P 1'
#
loop_
_entity.id
_entity.type
_entity.pdbx_description
1 polymer ?
#
loop_
_entity_poly.entity_id
_entity_poly.type
_entity_poly.pdbx_seq_one_letter_code
_entity_poly.pdbx_strand_id
1 'polypeptide(L)'
;HWIKGGDLVDGSNWMSDESLEEYRIKQGVPKWGCELNSNTLPQEALLERTSIDFHKGCYVGQEIISRIKSVGRVNRLLVGLTFSGESLPEPGWELLDNEDNKIGEVTSVCSNDNEIIGLGYVKTGKNPFKTNNTKKDLHNEVILRDTPFTD
;
A
#
# COMPACT_ATOMS: atom_id res chain seq x y z
N HIS A 1 -19.56 30.04 -11.67
CA HIS A 1 -20.52 30.20 -10.56
C HIS A 1 -19.96 29.37 -9.41
N TRP A 2 -19.40 30.00 -8.38
CA TRP A 2 -18.80 29.28 -7.24
C TRP A 2 -19.89 29.08 -6.20
N ILE A 3 -20.16 27.84 -5.82
CA ILE A 3 -21.15 27.52 -4.78
C ILE A 3 -20.55 27.98 -3.44
N LYS A 4 -21.25 28.86 -2.73
CA LYS A 4 -20.90 29.26 -1.38
C LYS A 4 -21.34 28.15 -0.41
N GLY A 5 -20.49 27.83 0.56
CA GLY A 5 -20.84 26.88 1.63
C GLY A 5 -22.06 27.36 2.41
N GLY A 6 -23.15 26.60 2.35
CA GLY A 6 -24.42 26.91 3.01
C GLY A 6 -25.65 26.44 2.23
N ASP A 7 -25.56 26.33 0.90
CA ASP A 7 -26.69 25.95 0.03
C ASP A 7 -26.54 24.52 -0.51
N LEU A 8 -26.20 23.55 0.34
CA LEU A 8 -26.02 22.16 -0.10
C LEU A 8 -27.18 21.30 0.41
N VAL A 9 -27.88 20.72 -0.55
CA VAL A 9 -29.13 19.97 -0.40
C VAL A 9 -28.92 18.74 0.48
N ASP A 10 -29.81 18.55 1.45
CA ASP A 10 -29.91 17.37 2.30
C ASP A 10 -30.08 16.12 1.42
N GLY A 11 -29.05 15.26 1.35
CA GLY A 11 -29.02 14.08 0.48
C GLY A 11 -27.69 13.79 -0.23
N SER A 12 -26.72 14.70 -0.20
CA SER A 12 -25.34 14.35 -0.57
C SER A 12 -24.74 13.45 0.52
N ASN A 13 -24.34 12.23 0.16
CA ASN A 13 -23.58 11.32 1.03
C ASN A 13 -22.09 11.74 0.96
N TRP A 14 -21.67 12.64 1.84
CA TRP A 14 -20.28 13.10 1.86
C TRP A 14 -19.45 11.98 2.47
N MET A 15 -18.50 11.44 1.69
CA MET A 15 -17.49 10.55 2.25
C MET A 15 -16.62 11.36 3.22
N SER A 16 -16.38 10.83 4.42
CA SER A 16 -15.40 11.41 5.33
C SER A 16 -14.00 11.32 4.72
N ASP A 17 -13.07 12.16 5.20
CA ASP A 17 -11.66 12.07 4.80
C ASP A 17 -11.08 10.67 5.08
N GLU A 18 -11.54 10.02 6.14
CA GLU A 18 -11.16 8.66 6.50
C GLU A 18 -11.68 7.62 5.51
N SER A 19 -12.95 7.70 5.10
CA SER A 19 -13.51 6.83 4.07
C SER A 19 -12.86 7.05 2.70
N LEU A 20 -12.47 8.29 2.38
CA LEU A 20 -11.75 8.60 1.16
C LEU A 20 -10.33 8.02 1.18
N GLU A 21 -9.64 8.13 2.31
CA GLU A 21 -8.30 7.58 2.49
C GLU A 21 -8.31 6.05 2.43
N GLU A 22 -9.28 5.41 3.08
CA GLU A 22 -9.50 3.96 2.99
C GLU A 22 -9.73 3.54 1.54
N TYR A 23 -10.62 4.23 0.82
CA TYR A 23 -10.87 3.95 -0.60
C TYR A 23 -9.60 4.09 -1.45
N ARG A 24 -8.80 5.14 -1.23
CA ARG A 24 -7.53 5.34 -1.92
C ARG A 24 -6.56 4.18 -1.68
N ILE A 25 -6.40 3.76 -0.44
CA ILE A 25 -5.53 2.64 -0.05
C ILE A 25 -6.04 1.34 -0.67
N LYS A 26 -7.35 1.08 -0.60
CA LYS A 26 -8.02 -0.05 -1.29
C LYS A 26 -7.73 -0.05 -2.80
N GLN A 27 -7.70 1.11 -3.44
CA GLN A 27 -7.36 1.20 -4.86
C GLN A 27 -5.85 1.13 -5.15
N GLY A 28 -4.99 1.16 -4.13
CA GLY A 28 -3.54 1.21 -4.30
C GLY A 28 -3.04 2.50 -4.94
N VAL A 29 -3.78 3.60 -4.80
CA VAL A 29 -3.46 4.87 -5.44
C VAL A 29 -2.46 5.64 -4.56
N PRO A 30 -1.25 5.95 -5.05
CA PRO A 30 -0.25 6.64 -4.24
C PRO A 30 -0.61 8.11 -4.01
N LYS A 31 -0.28 8.65 -2.83
CA LYS A 31 -0.57 10.04 -2.42
C LYS A 31 0.69 10.87 -2.22
N TRP A 32 0.65 12.14 -2.61
CA TRP A 32 1.71 13.09 -2.30
C TRP A 32 1.82 13.33 -0.79
N GLY A 33 3.05 13.28 -0.26
CA GLY A 33 3.31 13.35 1.18
C GLY A 33 3.25 12.01 1.92
N CYS A 34 2.74 10.95 1.26
CA CYS A 34 2.76 9.57 1.75
C CYS A 34 3.72 8.76 0.86
N GLU A 35 3.20 8.08 -0.17
CA GLU A 35 3.99 7.27 -1.11
C GLU A 35 4.85 8.11 -2.07
N LEU A 36 4.38 9.31 -2.42
CA LEU A 36 5.05 10.19 -3.38
C LEU A 36 5.71 11.36 -2.65
N ASN A 37 6.99 11.56 -2.94
CA ASN A 37 7.74 12.74 -2.53
C ASN A 37 8.70 13.15 -3.65
N SER A 38 9.47 14.22 -3.44
CA SER A 38 10.42 14.75 -4.44
C SER A 38 11.52 13.77 -4.86
N ASN A 39 11.73 12.71 -4.10
CA ASN A 39 12.73 11.68 -4.35
C ASN A 39 12.12 10.35 -4.84
N THR A 40 10.79 10.24 -4.90
CA THR A 40 10.11 9.04 -5.42
C THR A 40 10.10 9.07 -6.94
N LEU A 41 10.73 8.08 -7.58
CA LEU A 41 10.65 7.94 -9.03
C LEU A 41 9.25 7.43 -9.42
N PRO A 42 8.62 7.94 -10.49
CA PRO A 42 7.31 7.47 -10.95
C PRO A 42 7.23 5.96 -11.19
N GLN A 43 8.35 5.35 -11.60
CA GLN A 43 8.50 3.91 -11.82
C GLN A 43 8.47 3.11 -10.51
N GLU A 44 9.00 3.66 -9.41
CA GLU A 44 8.93 3.02 -8.08
C GLU A 44 7.49 2.98 -7.58
N ALA A 45 6.71 4.03 -7.83
CA ALA A 45 5.30 4.12 -7.45
C ALA A 45 4.36 3.32 -8.39
N LEU A 46 4.92 2.63 -9.40
CA LEU A 46 4.18 1.86 -10.41
C LEU A 46 3.06 2.68 -11.09
N LEU A 47 3.26 3.98 -11.32
CA LEU A 47 2.28 4.87 -11.96
C LEU A 47 1.95 4.51 -13.42
N GLU A 48 2.68 3.58 -14.03
CA GLU A 48 2.40 3.04 -15.37
C GLU A 48 1.20 2.04 -15.39
N ARG A 49 0.60 1.76 -14.23
CA ARG A 49 -0.47 0.76 -14.01
C ARG A 49 -1.84 1.02 -14.64
N THR A 50 -2.12 2.16 -15.24
CA THR A 50 -3.47 2.47 -15.75
C THR A 50 -3.93 1.58 -16.93
N SER A 51 -3.20 0.55 -17.36
CA SER A 51 -3.50 -0.15 -18.63
C SER A 51 -3.23 -1.66 -18.72
N ILE A 52 -3.17 -2.43 -17.63
CA ILE A 52 -2.95 -3.90 -17.76
C ILE A 52 -4.00 -4.70 -16.99
N ASP A 53 -4.75 -5.48 -17.77
CA ASP A 53 -5.88 -6.36 -17.42
C ASP A 53 -5.52 -7.41 -16.36
N PHE A 54 -6.31 -7.49 -15.27
CA PHE A 54 -6.01 -8.22 -14.03
C PHE A 54 -6.53 -9.68 -14.00
N HIS A 55 -7.03 -10.22 -15.12
CA HIS A 55 -7.71 -11.52 -15.15
C HIS A 55 -6.88 -12.71 -15.63
N LYS A 56 -5.62 -12.89 -15.18
CA LYS A 56 -4.84 -14.09 -15.55
C LYS A 56 -4.10 -14.77 -14.39
N GLY A 57 -4.90 -15.40 -13.52
CA GLY A 57 -4.70 -16.82 -13.16
C GLY A 57 -3.54 -17.20 -12.24
N CYS A 58 -3.88 -17.42 -10.97
CA CYS A 58 -3.34 -18.45 -10.06
C CYS A 58 -1.80 -18.51 -9.88
N TYR A 59 -1.25 -17.56 -9.13
CA TYR A 59 -0.12 -17.80 -8.22
C TYR A 59 -0.03 -16.64 -7.21
N VAL A 60 -0.71 -16.76 -6.07
CA VAL A 60 -0.69 -15.77 -4.99
C VAL A 60 0.77 -15.53 -4.59
N GLY A 61 1.36 -14.42 -5.05
CA GLY A 61 2.74 -14.00 -4.77
C GLY A 61 3.78 -14.16 -5.89
N GLN A 62 3.60 -15.01 -6.92
CA GLN A 62 4.61 -15.11 -7.99
C GLN A 62 4.43 -14.10 -9.12
N GLU A 63 3.23 -13.60 -9.39
CA GLU A 63 3.06 -12.56 -10.42
C GLU A 63 3.76 -11.26 -10.01
N ILE A 64 3.63 -10.83 -8.75
CA ILE A 64 4.35 -9.68 -8.20
C ILE A 64 5.86 -9.92 -8.27
N ILE A 65 6.37 -11.05 -7.76
CA ILE A 65 7.82 -11.35 -7.72
C ILE A 65 8.43 -11.51 -9.13
N SER A 66 7.70 -12.11 -10.07
CA SER A 66 8.14 -12.26 -11.46
C SER A 66 8.14 -10.91 -12.20
N ARG A 67 7.16 -10.05 -11.92
CA ARG A 67 7.05 -8.70 -12.50
C ARG A 67 8.05 -7.71 -11.89
N ILE A 68 8.37 -7.86 -10.61
CA ILE A 68 9.49 -7.22 -9.91
C ILE A 68 10.81 -7.45 -10.66
N LYS A 69 11.01 -8.64 -11.26
CA LYS A 69 12.22 -8.95 -12.04
C LYS A 69 12.24 -8.32 -13.44
N SER A 70 11.08 -7.98 -14.03
CA SER A 70 10.99 -7.50 -15.41
C SER A 70 11.11 -5.97 -15.59
N VAL A 71 10.85 -5.18 -14.54
CA VAL A 71 10.81 -3.70 -14.64
C VAL A 71 12.21 -3.06 -14.78
N GLY A 72 13.29 -3.72 -14.34
CA GLY A 72 14.65 -3.22 -14.50
C GLY A 72 14.99 -1.98 -13.63
N ARG A 73 16.20 -1.98 -13.04
CA ARG A 73 16.91 -0.87 -12.33
C ARG A 73 16.20 -0.06 -11.23
N VAL A 74 14.94 -0.30 -10.88
CA VAL A 74 14.35 0.30 -9.67
C VAL A 74 14.77 -0.50 -8.43
N ASN A 75 15.23 0.19 -7.38
CA ASN A 75 15.73 -0.46 -6.16
C ASN A 75 14.61 -0.87 -5.20
N ARG A 76 13.43 -0.27 -5.34
CA ARG A 76 12.22 -0.56 -4.54
C ARG A 76 10.96 -0.31 -5.36
N LEU A 77 9.85 -0.90 -4.93
CA LEU A 77 8.55 -0.80 -5.57
C LEU A 77 7.45 -0.62 -4.53
N LEU A 78 6.44 0.17 -4.88
CA LEU A 78 5.22 0.31 -4.10
C LEU A 78 4.37 -0.95 -4.24
N VAL A 79 3.97 -1.54 -3.12
CA VAL A 79 3.19 -2.79 -3.07
C VAL A 79 2.00 -2.65 -2.13
N GLY A 80 0.99 -3.51 -2.33
CA GLY A 80 -0.08 -3.72 -1.37
C GLY A 80 0.35 -4.71 -0.29
N LEU A 81 -0.08 -4.45 0.95
CA LEU A 81 0.25 -5.22 2.14
C LEU A 81 -1.02 -5.55 2.90
N THR A 82 -1.14 -6.78 3.39
CA THR A 82 -2.05 -7.16 4.48
C THR A 82 -1.23 -7.48 5.72
N PHE A 83 -1.79 -7.15 6.89
CA PHE A 83 -1.14 -7.33 8.18
C PHE A 83 -2.00 -8.21 9.08
N SER A 84 -1.36 -9.18 9.75
CA SER A 84 -1.97 -9.97 10.82
C SER A 84 -1.27 -9.67 12.15
N GLY A 85 -2.06 -9.46 13.19
CA GLY A 85 -1.59 -9.10 14.53
C GLY A 85 -2.58 -8.20 15.27
N GLU A 86 -2.33 -7.97 16.55
CA GLU A 86 -3.25 -7.21 17.42
C GLU A 86 -3.05 -5.68 17.33
N SER A 87 -1.88 -5.22 16.85
CA SER A 87 -1.57 -3.79 16.71
C SER A 87 -1.78 -3.28 15.29
N LEU A 88 -2.33 -2.08 15.15
CA LEU A 88 -2.37 -1.36 13.87
C LEU A 88 -0.96 -0.84 13.53
N PRO A 89 -0.35 -1.25 12.40
CA PRO A 89 0.92 -0.68 11.95
C PRO A 89 0.75 0.81 11.61
N GLU A 90 1.83 1.57 11.74
CA GLU A 90 1.83 3.00 11.38
C GLU A 90 2.79 3.26 10.20
N PRO A 91 2.56 4.35 9.44
CA PRO A 91 3.54 4.83 8.47
C PRO A 91 4.95 4.98 9.09
N GLY A 92 5.96 4.48 8.38
CA GLY A 92 7.35 4.48 8.81
C GLY A 92 7.81 3.20 9.52
N TRP A 93 6.90 2.29 9.86
CA TRP A 93 7.27 0.97 10.39
C TRP A 93 8.12 0.19 9.37
N GLU A 94 9.15 -0.53 9.85
CA GLU A 94 10.10 -1.22 8.98
C GLU A 94 9.53 -2.55 8.50
N LEU A 95 9.62 -2.80 7.19
CA LEU A 95 9.33 -4.11 6.62
C LEU A 95 10.59 -4.96 6.64
N LEU A 96 10.49 -6.16 7.18
CA LEU A 96 11.59 -7.10 7.37
C LEU A 96 11.36 -8.40 6.59
N ASP A 97 12.45 -9.00 6.12
CA ASP A 97 12.42 -10.37 5.62
C ASP A 97 12.44 -11.40 6.77
N ASN A 98 12.45 -12.69 6.42
CA ASN A 98 12.50 -13.80 7.36
C ASN A 98 13.80 -13.87 8.17
N GLU A 99 14.84 -13.13 7.77
CA GLU A 99 16.15 -13.04 8.43
C GLU A 99 16.28 -11.74 9.24
N ASP A 100 15.18 -11.01 9.48
CA ASP A 100 15.15 -9.72 10.20
C ASP A 100 15.91 -8.58 9.49
N ASN A 101 16.21 -8.71 8.20
CA ASN A 101 16.83 -7.63 7.45
C ASN A 101 15.78 -6.60 7.02
N LYS A 102 16.10 -5.31 7.18
CA LYS A 102 15.27 -4.23 6.63
C LYS A 102 15.23 -4.26 5.11
N ILE A 103 14.04 -4.47 4.58
CA ILE A 103 13.77 -4.54 3.14
C ILE A 103 12.76 -3.49 2.67
N GLY A 104 12.18 -2.70 3.56
CA GLY A 104 11.19 -1.71 3.17
C GLY A 104 10.62 -0.90 4.32
N GLU A 105 9.55 -0.19 4.03
CA GLU A 105 8.80 0.61 4.98
C GLU A 105 7.31 0.68 4.60
N VAL A 106 6.46 0.75 5.61
CA VAL A 106 5.02 1.02 5.47
C VAL A 106 4.82 2.51 5.24
N THR A 107 3.94 2.89 4.30
CA THR A 107 3.66 4.30 3.97
C THR A 107 2.23 4.73 4.30
N SER A 108 1.26 3.82 4.15
CA SER A 108 -0.15 4.06 4.46
C SER A 108 -0.80 2.81 5.01
N VAL A 109 -1.73 2.94 5.95
CA VAL A 109 -2.44 1.83 6.58
C VAL A 109 -3.90 2.23 6.80
N CYS A 110 -4.83 1.30 6.59
CA CYS A 110 -6.22 1.43 7.02
C CYS A 110 -6.76 0.08 7.48
N SER A 111 -7.80 0.15 8.33
CA SER A 111 -8.60 -1.03 8.66
C SER A 111 -9.68 -1.20 7.61
N ASN A 112 -9.78 -2.40 7.03
CA ASN A 112 -10.81 -2.78 6.07
C ASN A 112 -11.63 -3.93 6.65
N ASP A 113 -12.79 -3.63 7.25
CA ASP A 113 -13.71 -4.57 7.89
C ASP A 113 -13.06 -5.54 8.90
N ASN A 114 -12.41 -6.60 8.42
CA ASN A 114 -11.74 -7.64 9.20
C ASN A 114 -10.23 -7.77 8.95
N GLU A 115 -9.66 -6.99 8.05
CA GLU A 115 -8.23 -7.04 7.70
C GLU A 115 -7.61 -5.65 7.82
N ILE A 116 -6.35 -5.63 8.25
CA ILE A 116 -5.55 -4.41 8.17
C ILE A 116 -4.81 -4.46 6.85
N ILE A 117 -5.02 -3.45 6.01
CA ILE A 117 -4.37 -3.32 4.71
C ILE A 117 -3.53 -2.04 4.67
N GLY A 118 -2.59 -1.99 3.74
CA GLY A 118 -1.76 -0.82 3.57
C GLY A 118 -0.90 -0.84 2.33
N LEU A 119 -0.18 0.25 2.15
CA LEU A 119 0.82 0.41 1.11
C LEU A 119 2.19 0.54 1.75
N GLY A 120 3.21 0.14 1.00
CA GLY A 120 4.60 0.30 1.42
C GLY A 120 5.57 0.08 0.29
N TYR A 121 6.81 0.54 0.48
CA TYR A 121 7.90 0.28 -0.45
C TYR A 121 8.69 -0.93 -0.01
N VAL A 122 8.90 -1.88 -0.92
CA VAL A 122 9.74 -3.06 -0.70
C VAL A 122 10.86 -3.09 -1.73
N LYS A 123 12.07 -3.45 -1.30
CA LYS A 123 13.22 -3.67 -2.18
C LYS A 123 12.88 -4.69 -3.26
N THR A 124 13.24 -4.38 -4.50
CA THR A 124 12.99 -5.25 -5.65
C THR A 124 13.60 -6.63 -5.42
N GLY A 125 12.79 -7.67 -5.55
CA GLY A 125 13.18 -9.08 -5.42
C GLY A 125 13.13 -9.61 -3.99
N LYS A 126 12.67 -8.80 -3.03
CA LYS A 126 12.49 -9.19 -1.64
C LYS A 126 11.00 -9.38 -1.32
N ASN A 127 10.73 -10.20 -0.31
CA ASN A 127 9.39 -10.48 0.18
C ASN A 127 9.32 -10.09 1.67
N PRO A 128 8.44 -9.15 2.07
CA PRO A 128 8.22 -8.85 3.47
C PRO A 128 7.57 -10.05 4.17
N PHE A 129 8.00 -10.29 5.39
CA PHE A 129 7.46 -11.34 6.24
C PHE A 129 6.84 -10.76 7.52
N LYS A 130 7.43 -9.68 8.03
CA LYS A 130 6.95 -8.99 9.22
C LYS A 130 7.23 -7.50 9.14
N THR A 131 6.49 -6.74 9.93
CA THR A 131 6.75 -5.32 10.17
C THR A 131 7.00 -5.10 11.64
N ASN A 132 7.82 -4.10 12.00
CA ASN A 132 7.99 -3.68 13.37
C ASN A 132 7.93 -2.16 13.53
N ASN A 133 7.59 -1.73 14.73
CA ASN A 133 7.66 -0.33 15.08
C ASN A 133 9.10 0.12 15.35
N THR A 134 9.33 1.43 15.45
CA THR A 134 10.66 2.02 15.69
C THR A 134 11.35 1.48 16.95
N LYS A 135 10.58 1.07 17.97
CA LYS A 135 11.09 0.49 19.21
C LYS A 135 11.42 -1.00 19.12
N LYS A 136 11.00 -1.68 18.05
CA LYS A 136 11.13 -3.12 17.80
C LYS A 136 10.46 -4.00 18.86
N ASP A 137 9.46 -3.48 19.56
CA ASP A 137 8.70 -4.20 20.60
C ASP A 137 7.33 -4.70 20.09
N LEU A 138 6.82 -4.12 19.01
CA LEU A 138 5.60 -4.57 18.33
C LEU A 138 5.94 -5.13 16.95
N HIS A 139 5.28 -6.24 16.60
CA HIS A 139 5.40 -6.85 15.29
C HIS A 139 4.08 -7.38 14.77
N ASN A 140 3.92 -7.32 13.45
CA ASN A 140 2.82 -7.95 12.73
C ASN A 140 3.42 -8.79 11.61
N GLU A 141 2.79 -9.91 11.28
CA GLU A 141 3.13 -10.62 10.04
C GLU A 141 2.60 -9.82 8.85
N VAL A 142 3.30 -9.91 7.73
CA VAL A 142 3.01 -9.13 6.53
C VAL A 142 2.89 -10.08 5.35
N ILE A 143 1.86 -9.88 4.53
CA ILE A 143 1.64 -10.61 3.30
C ILE A 143 1.53 -9.61 2.14
N LEU A 144 2.21 -9.89 1.03
CA LEU A 144 2.06 -9.11 -0.20
C LEU A 144 0.70 -9.35 -0.84
N ARG A 145 0.04 -8.27 -1.28
CA ARG A 145 -1.24 -8.31 -2.00
C ARG A 145 -1.17 -7.48 -3.26
N ASP A 146 -1.95 -7.91 -4.25
CA ASP A 146 -2.23 -7.11 -5.43
C ASP A 146 -3.11 -5.91 -5.09
N THR A 147 -3.00 -4.89 -5.92
CA THR A 147 -3.76 -3.65 -5.83
C THR A 147 -4.40 -3.35 -7.19
N PRO A 148 -5.68 -2.95 -7.26
CA PRO A 148 -6.59 -2.70 -6.13
C PRO A 148 -6.84 -3.96 -5.30
N PHE A 149 -7.03 -3.79 -3.99
CA PHE A 149 -7.38 -4.88 -3.08
C PHE A 149 -8.78 -5.36 -3.47
N THR A 150 -8.85 -6.37 -4.32
CA THR A 150 -10.10 -7.08 -4.61
C THR A 150 -10.33 -8.13 -3.54
N ASP A 151 -11.52 -8.09 -2.95
CA ASP A 151 -12.05 -9.10 -2.03
C ASP A 151 -12.14 -10.48 -2.70
#